data_AF-A7TAZ4-F1
#
_entry.id   AF-A7TAZ4-F1
#
_cell.length_a   1.000
_cell.length_b   1.000
_cell.length_c   1.000
_cell.angle_alpha   90.00
_cell.angle_beta   90.00
_cell.angle_gamma   90.00
#
_symmetry.space_group_name_H-M   'P 1'
#
loop_
_entity.id
_entity.type
_entity.pdbx_description
1 polymer ?
#
loop_
_entity_poly.entity_id
_entity_poly.type
_entity_poly.pdbx_seq_one_letter_code
_entity_poly.pdbx_strand_id
1 'polypeptide(L)'
;GKSLFSFEILPPLKGQNIQSIFDGIDPLMEFNPPFIDVTYHREEYEFKEKGNGLLEKKIVKKRPGTVGICAAIQNKYNVDAIPHILCGGFTKEDTENLLIDLDFLGIDNVVALRGDAVKSEIYFKPDKDGHSYASELVTQIRNLNNGIYLDEDLQNSTKTDFCIGVAGYPEKHMEAPSIDSDIHFLKQKIKNGADYIVTQMFFDNKRFFEFVTKCRVAGITVPIIPGLKPIATKK
;
A
#
# COMPACT_ATOMS: atom_id res chain seq x y z
N GLY A 1 -17.08 6.58 -19.74
CA GLY A 1 -17.66 6.22 -18.43
C GLY A 1 -17.82 7.47 -17.58
N LYS A 2 -18.54 7.36 -16.46
CA LYS A 2 -18.63 8.43 -15.44
C LYS A 2 -17.34 8.43 -14.59
N SER A 3 -16.87 9.60 -14.19
CA SER A 3 -15.72 9.72 -13.28
C SER A 3 -16.04 9.11 -11.91
N LEU A 4 -15.09 8.38 -11.35
CA LEU A 4 -15.17 7.80 -10.01
C LEU A 4 -14.34 8.63 -9.03
N PHE A 5 -14.75 8.65 -7.76
CA PHE A 5 -14.06 9.33 -6.68
C PHE A 5 -13.89 8.37 -5.51
N SER A 6 -12.65 8.17 -5.08
CA SER A 6 -12.30 7.43 -3.87
C SER A 6 -11.50 8.35 -2.94
N PHE A 7 -11.21 7.88 -1.73
CA PHE A 7 -10.36 8.58 -0.79
C PHE A 7 -9.50 7.60 0.01
N GLU A 8 -8.36 8.10 0.47
CA GLU A 8 -7.40 7.37 1.28
C GLU A 8 -7.44 7.92 2.71
N ILE A 9 -7.48 7.01 3.69
CA ILE A 9 -7.48 7.35 5.11
C ILE A 9 -6.19 6.91 5.82
N LEU A 10 -5.86 7.67 6.86
CA LEU A 10 -4.85 7.27 7.82
C LEU A 10 -5.50 6.56 9.02
N PRO A 11 -5.08 5.33 9.36
CA PRO A 11 -5.44 4.71 10.63
C PRO A 11 -5.22 5.64 11.82
N PRO A 12 -6.00 5.56 12.91
CA PRO A 12 -5.87 6.44 14.07
C PRO A 12 -4.58 6.11 14.84
N LEU A 13 -4.09 7.06 15.64
CA LEU A 13 -2.93 6.78 16.49
C LEU A 13 -3.30 5.77 17.57
N LYS A 14 -2.32 4.99 18.02
CA LYS A 14 -2.47 4.06 19.14
C LYS A 14 -2.98 4.83 20.37
N GLY A 15 -4.08 4.35 20.95
CA GLY A 15 -4.78 5.00 22.06
C GLY A 15 -5.95 5.91 21.64
N GLN A 16 -6.14 6.15 20.34
CA GLN A 16 -7.33 6.83 19.82
C GLN A 16 -8.42 5.84 19.42
N ASN A 17 -9.65 6.35 19.29
CA ASN A 17 -10.84 5.58 18.94
C ASN A 17 -11.08 5.61 17.41
N ILE A 18 -11.57 4.50 16.87
CA ILE A 18 -12.04 4.36 15.49
C ILE A 18 -13.12 5.39 15.11
N GLN A 19 -13.88 5.92 16.07
CA GLN A 19 -14.87 6.96 15.83
C GLN A 19 -14.30 8.17 15.07
N SER A 20 -13.04 8.52 15.32
CA SER A 20 -12.37 9.61 14.58
C SER A 20 -12.21 9.34 13.08
N ILE A 21 -12.07 8.07 12.67
CA ILE A 21 -12.11 7.67 11.27
C ILE A 21 -13.53 7.85 10.74
N PHE A 22 -14.51 7.37 11.49
CA PHE A 22 -15.91 7.41 11.08
C PHE A 22 -16.41 8.84 10.87
N ASP A 23 -16.12 9.74 11.81
CA ASP A 23 -16.48 11.16 11.71
C ASP A 23 -15.86 11.83 10.46
N GLY A 24 -14.70 11.33 10.00
CA GLY A 24 -14.06 11.79 8.76
C GLY A 24 -14.66 11.18 7.49
N ILE A 25 -15.13 9.94 7.54
CA ILE A 25 -15.74 9.23 6.40
C ILE A 25 -17.20 9.64 6.19
N ASP A 26 -17.97 9.80 7.27
CA ASP A 26 -19.43 10.03 7.22
C ASP A 26 -19.83 11.17 6.25
N PRO A 27 -19.16 12.34 6.22
CA PRO A 27 -19.47 13.40 5.25
C PRO A 27 -19.14 13.04 3.80
N LEU A 28 -18.11 12.20 3.58
CA LEU A 28 -17.64 11.82 2.25
C LEU A 28 -18.51 10.74 1.60
N MET A 29 -19.38 10.09 2.38
CA MET A 29 -20.29 9.06 1.88
C MET A 29 -21.33 9.61 0.89
N GLU A 30 -21.60 10.92 0.89
CA GLU A 30 -22.47 11.54 -0.11
C GLU A 30 -21.98 11.35 -1.56
N PHE A 31 -20.66 11.16 -1.74
CA PHE A 31 -20.04 10.96 -3.05
C PHE A 31 -20.16 9.53 -3.56
N ASN A 32 -20.71 8.60 -2.75
CA ASN A 32 -20.83 7.17 -3.06
C ASN A 32 -19.51 6.59 -3.59
N PRO A 33 -18.43 6.65 -2.79
CA PRO A 33 -17.13 6.15 -3.22
C PRO A 33 -17.23 4.65 -3.54
N PRO A 34 -16.65 4.19 -4.66
CA PRO A 34 -16.62 2.76 -4.96
C PRO A 34 -15.70 1.99 -4.00
N PHE A 35 -14.70 2.66 -3.43
CA PHE A 35 -13.75 2.06 -2.48
C PHE A 35 -13.08 3.13 -1.62
N ILE A 36 -12.46 2.68 -0.52
CA ILE A 36 -11.71 3.50 0.43
C ILE A 36 -10.34 2.86 0.69
N ASP A 37 -9.27 3.58 0.40
CA ASP A 37 -7.91 3.12 0.66
C ASP A 37 -7.56 3.28 2.15
N VAL A 38 -6.96 2.24 2.74
CA VAL A 38 -6.52 2.24 4.14
C VAL A 38 -5.01 2.10 4.18
N THR A 39 -4.34 3.19 4.50
CA THR A 39 -2.88 3.20 4.59
C THR A 39 -2.33 2.25 5.64
N TYR A 40 -1.08 1.86 5.44
CA TYR A 40 -0.29 1.12 6.41
C TYR A 40 0.93 1.95 6.80
N HIS A 41 1.25 1.94 8.09
CA HIS A 41 2.45 2.56 8.60
C HIS A 41 3.42 1.50 9.10
N ARG A 42 4.61 1.47 8.49
CA ARG A 42 5.72 0.61 8.92
C ARG A 42 6.03 0.84 10.40
N GLU A 43 6.41 -0.24 11.07
CA GLU A 43 6.88 -0.17 12.45
C GLU A 43 8.16 0.67 12.56
N GLU A 44 8.24 1.50 13.59
CA GLU A 44 9.44 2.26 13.91
C GLU A 44 10.22 1.58 15.03
N TYR A 45 11.52 1.86 15.14
CA TYR A 45 12.34 1.39 16.25
C TYR A 45 12.79 2.57 17.10
N GLU A 46 12.62 2.43 18.40
CA GLU A 46 13.19 3.33 19.39
C GLU A 46 14.24 2.57 20.20
N PHE A 47 15.43 3.14 20.34
CA PHE A 47 16.43 2.61 21.25
C PHE A 47 16.24 3.26 22.61
N LYS A 48 15.94 2.45 23.64
CA LYS A 48 15.84 2.91 25.02
C LYS A 48 17.08 2.50 25.79
N GLU A 49 17.68 3.45 26.50
CA GLU A 49 18.78 3.16 27.42
C GLU A 49 18.24 2.41 28.65
N LYS A 50 18.76 1.20 28.88
CA LYS A 50 18.42 0.36 30.04
C LYS A 50 19.38 0.53 31.23
N GLY A 51 20.26 1.53 31.15
CA GLY A 51 21.39 1.71 32.08
C GLY A 51 22.64 0.96 31.63
N ASN A 52 23.79 1.29 32.21
CA ASN A 52 25.11 0.73 31.90
C ASN A 52 25.52 0.84 30.40
N GLY A 53 24.98 1.81 29.67
CA GLY A 53 25.23 1.98 28.23
C GLY A 53 24.55 0.94 27.33
N LEU A 54 23.69 0.07 27.86
CA LEU A 54 22.95 -0.90 27.07
C LEU A 54 21.72 -0.25 26.43
N LEU A 55 21.61 -0.39 25.10
CA LEU A 55 20.45 0.05 24.33
C LEU A 55 19.53 -1.14 24.06
N GLU A 56 18.26 -1.02 24.46
CA GLU A 56 17.20 -1.93 24.06
C GLU A 56 16.50 -1.40 22.81
N LYS A 57 16.48 -2.20 21.74
CA LYS A 57 15.67 -1.93 20.56
C LYS A 57 14.20 -2.26 20.88
N LYS A 58 13.35 -1.24 20.95
CA LYS A 58 11.90 -1.39 21.12
C LYS A 58 11.19 -1.14 19.79
N ILE A 59 10.37 -2.11 19.36
CA ILE A 59 9.46 -1.95 18.23
C ILE A 59 8.28 -1.09 18.65
N VAL A 60 7.99 -0.04 17.88
CA VAL A 60 6.90 0.92 18.14
C VAL A 60 5.96 0.94 16.94
N LYS A 61 4.78 0.35 17.14
CA LYS A 61 3.65 0.46 16.21
C LYS A 61 2.77 1.63 16.60
N LYS A 62 2.84 2.73 15.83
CA LYS A 62 2.11 3.97 16.12
C LYS A 62 0.62 3.89 15.80
N ARG A 63 0.22 3.07 14.84
CA ARG A 63 -1.17 2.94 14.41
C ARG A 63 -1.56 1.45 14.35
N PRO A 64 -2.63 1.04 15.05
CA PRO A 64 -3.05 -0.35 15.13
C PRO A 64 -3.61 -0.88 13.80
N GLY A 65 -3.67 -2.21 13.68
CA GLY A 65 -3.67 -2.97 12.42
C GLY A 65 -4.74 -2.62 11.38
N THR A 66 -4.29 -2.59 10.12
CA THR A 66 -5.08 -2.29 8.92
C THR A 66 -6.25 -3.26 8.71
N VAL A 67 -6.09 -4.55 8.99
CA VAL A 67 -7.15 -5.57 8.84
C VAL A 67 -8.43 -5.20 9.62
N GLY A 68 -8.30 -4.83 10.90
CA GLY A 68 -9.44 -4.47 11.73
C GLY A 68 -10.14 -3.19 11.27
N ILE A 69 -9.39 -2.25 10.68
CA ILE A 69 -9.94 -1.01 10.12
C ILE A 69 -10.70 -1.30 8.83
N CYS A 70 -10.13 -2.12 7.94
CA CYS A 70 -10.82 -2.56 6.73
C CYS A 70 -12.13 -3.27 7.07
N ALA A 71 -12.11 -4.25 7.99
CA ALA A 71 -13.32 -4.94 8.44
C ALA A 71 -14.38 -3.98 8.97
N ALA A 72 -13.99 -3.00 9.79
CA ALA A 72 -14.90 -2.01 10.35
C ALA A 72 -15.50 -1.08 9.28
N ILE A 73 -14.71 -0.67 8.27
CA ILE A 73 -15.19 0.16 7.16
C ILE A 73 -16.18 -0.62 6.29
N GLN A 74 -15.83 -1.85 5.87
CA GLN A 74 -16.73 -2.68 5.06
C GLN A 74 -18.03 -2.95 5.79
N ASN A 75 -17.98 -3.29 7.09
CA ASN A 75 -19.17 -3.59 7.87
C ASN A 75 -20.07 -2.36 8.07
N LYS A 76 -19.50 -1.18 8.32
CA LYS A 76 -20.28 0.03 8.60
C LYS A 76 -20.85 0.65 7.32
N TYR A 77 -20.07 0.72 6.24
CA TYR A 77 -20.41 1.49 5.05
C TYR A 77 -20.81 0.65 3.85
N ASN A 78 -20.56 -0.66 3.87
CA ASN A 78 -20.73 -1.55 2.71
C ASN A 78 -19.99 -1.00 1.48
N VAL A 79 -18.76 -0.56 1.71
CA VAL A 79 -17.82 -0.05 0.70
C VAL A 79 -16.54 -0.86 0.80
N ASP A 80 -15.97 -1.19 -0.36
CA ASP A 80 -14.73 -1.96 -0.45
C ASP A 80 -13.58 -1.20 0.21
N ALA A 81 -12.88 -1.87 1.13
CA ALA A 81 -11.70 -1.32 1.78
C ALA A 81 -10.45 -1.86 1.11
N ILE A 82 -9.57 -0.98 0.64
CA ILE A 82 -8.33 -1.36 -0.05
C ILE A 82 -7.15 -1.15 0.90
N PRO A 83 -6.64 -2.18 1.58
CA PRO A 83 -5.47 -2.06 2.42
C PRO A 83 -4.20 -1.82 1.58
N HIS A 84 -3.35 -0.93 2.09
CA HIS A 84 -1.96 -0.87 1.65
C HIS A 84 -1.16 -2.00 2.30
N ILE A 85 -0.39 -2.72 1.51
CA ILE A 85 0.52 -3.79 1.97
C ILE A 85 1.95 -3.34 1.68
N LEU A 86 2.81 -3.41 2.70
CA LEU A 86 4.19 -2.93 2.60
C LEU A 86 5.18 -4.08 2.57
N CYS A 87 6.31 -3.88 1.87
CA CYS A 87 7.47 -4.76 2.02
C CYS A 87 8.18 -4.55 3.37
N GLY A 88 8.23 -3.31 3.87
CA GLY A 88 8.94 -3.00 5.11
C GLY A 88 8.14 -3.35 6.36
N GLY A 89 8.79 -3.99 7.34
CA GLY A 89 8.14 -4.41 8.59
C GLY A 89 7.55 -5.81 8.54
N PHE A 90 7.79 -6.57 7.46
CA PHE A 90 7.17 -7.87 7.22
C PHE A 90 8.16 -8.86 6.61
N THR A 91 8.08 -10.11 7.05
CA THR A 91 8.60 -11.24 6.29
C THR A 91 7.62 -11.62 5.17
N LYS A 92 8.08 -12.46 4.23
CA LYS A 92 7.19 -13.06 3.23
C LYS A 92 6.07 -13.88 3.88
N GLU A 93 6.38 -14.60 4.96
CA GLU A 93 5.41 -15.38 5.75
C GLU A 93 4.33 -14.48 6.37
N ASP A 94 4.73 -13.38 7.02
CA ASP A 94 3.79 -12.41 7.59
C ASP A 94 2.88 -11.82 6.52
N THR A 95 3.42 -11.59 5.32
CA THR A 95 2.68 -11.09 4.17
C THR A 95 1.65 -12.10 3.68
N GLU A 96 2.01 -13.39 3.56
CA GLU A 96 1.08 -14.44 3.14
C GLU A 96 -0.08 -14.59 4.13
N ASN A 97 0.23 -14.65 5.43
CA ASN A 97 -0.80 -14.71 6.48
C ASN A 97 -1.72 -13.50 6.46
N LEU A 98 -1.18 -12.29 6.29
CA LEU A 98 -1.99 -11.07 6.13
C LEU A 98 -2.93 -11.17 4.92
N LEU A 99 -2.44 -11.66 3.78
CA LEU A 99 -3.28 -11.80 2.58
C LEU A 99 -4.40 -12.82 2.80
N ILE A 100 -4.14 -13.93 3.48
CA ILE A 100 -5.16 -14.92 3.84
C ILE A 100 -6.23 -14.29 4.76
N ASP A 101 -5.82 -13.51 5.77
CA ASP A 101 -6.75 -12.80 6.65
C ASP A 101 -7.64 -11.81 5.88
N LEU A 102 -7.09 -11.12 4.87
CA LEU A 102 -7.84 -10.21 4.02
C LEU A 102 -8.85 -10.97 3.14
N ASP A 103 -8.46 -12.09 2.56
CA ASP A 103 -9.33 -12.96 1.76
C ASP A 103 -10.51 -13.49 2.59
N PHE A 104 -10.29 -13.90 3.84
CA PHE A 104 -11.35 -14.30 4.77
C PHE A 104 -12.36 -13.19 5.08
N LEU A 105 -11.94 -11.93 4.99
CA LEU A 105 -12.81 -10.77 5.16
C LEU A 105 -13.53 -10.37 3.87
N GLY A 106 -13.32 -11.10 2.77
CA GLY A 106 -13.84 -10.78 1.45
C GLY A 106 -13.20 -9.53 0.84
N ILE A 107 -11.99 -9.17 1.27
CA ILE A 107 -11.22 -8.08 0.66
C ILE A 107 -10.49 -8.67 -0.53
N ASP A 108 -10.77 -8.15 -1.71
CA ASP A 108 -10.27 -8.61 -3.00
C ASP A 108 -9.45 -7.53 -3.72
N ASN A 109 -9.19 -6.39 -3.08
CA ASN A 109 -8.42 -5.28 -3.64
C ASN A 109 -7.31 -4.88 -2.68
N VAL A 110 -6.07 -4.76 -3.16
CA VAL A 110 -4.92 -4.36 -2.33
C VAL A 110 -4.01 -3.39 -3.06
N VAL A 111 -3.27 -2.54 -2.35
CA VAL A 111 -2.19 -1.72 -2.93
C VAL A 111 -0.84 -2.21 -2.42
N ALA A 112 -0.03 -2.76 -3.32
CA ALA A 112 1.30 -3.26 -3.03
C ALA A 112 2.35 -2.13 -3.10
N LEU A 113 3.00 -1.86 -1.97
CA LEU A 113 3.97 -0.78 -1.80
C LEU A 113 5.27 -1.31 -1.19
N ARG A 114 6.39 -0.63 -1.48
CA ARG A 114 7.65 -0.92 -0.78
C ARG A 114 7.60 -0.42 0.66
N GLY A 115 7.01 0.76 0.84
CA GLY A 115 7.10 1.53 2.06
C GLY A 115 8.37 2.40 2.10
N ASP A 116 8.42 3.25 3.12
CA ASP A 116 9.52 4.20 3.32
C ASP A 116 10.68 3.57 4.11
N ALA A 117 11.86 4.19 3.99
CA ALA A 117 12.95 3.96 4.92
C ALA A 117 12.52 4.39 6.34
N VAL A 118 12.99 3.68 7.36
CA VAL A 118 12.82 4.16 8.74
C VAL A 118 13.64 5.43 8.94
N LYS A 119 13.22 6.32 9.84
CA LYS A 119 13.86 7.65 10.01
C LYS A 119 15.36 7.61 10.30
N SER A 120 15.86 6.50 10.84
CA SER A 120 17.28 6.29 11.12
C SER A 120 18.10 5.82 9.92
N GLU A 121 17.47 5.51 8.79
CA GLU A 121 18.09 4.96 7.60
C GLU A 121 17.90 5.91 6.40
N ILE A 122 18.94 6.03 5.57
CA ILE A 122 18.89 6.87 4.35
C ILE A 122 18.14 6.15 3.23
N TYR A 123 18.29 4.83 3.15
CA TYR A 123 17.70 3.99 2.12
C TYR A 123 16.84 2.92 2.76
N PHE A 124 15.80 2.49 2.04
CA PHE A 124 14.98 1.38 2.47
C PHE A 124 15.82 0.11 2.66
N LYS A 125 15.70 -0.50 3.83
CA LYS A 125 16.20 -1.85 4.10
C LYS A 125 15.04 -2.80 4.39
N PRO A 126 14.95 -3.96 3.71
CA PRO A 126 13.96 -4.97 4.03
C PRO A 126 14.30 -5.66 5.36
N ASP A 127 13.27 -6.24 5.99
CA ASP A 127 13.51 -7.18 7.09
C ASP A 127 14.12 -8.48 6.58
N LYS A 128 14.67 -9.27 7.51
CA LYS A 128 15.16 -10.60 7.19
C LYS A 128 14.00 -11.41 6.58
N ASP A 129 14.24 -12.06 5.45
CA ASP A 129 13.24 -12.86 4.74
C ASP A 129 12.02 -12.05 4.23
N GLY A 130 12.13 -10.71 4.17
CA GLY A 130 11.15 -9.81 3.55
C GLY A 130 11.44 -9.51 2.08
N HIS A 131 10.56 -8.71 1.46
CA HIS A 131 10.75 -8.21 0.09
C HIS A 131 11.57 -6.93 0.07
N SER A 132 12.45 -6.79 -0.93
CA SER A 132 13.22 -5.58 -1.16
C SER A 132 12.45 -4.56 -2.00
N TYR A 133 11.60 -5.05 -2.90
CA TYR A 133 10.88 -4.22 -3.86
C TYR A 133 9.40 -4.58 -3.94
N ALA A 134 8.56 -3.57 -4.21
CA ALA A 134 7.12 -3.78 -4.43
C ALA A 134 6.82 -4.75 -5.58
N SER A 135 7.70 -4.90 -6.58
CA SER A 135 7.54 -5.89 -7.65
C SER A 135 7.58 -7.33 -7.17
N GLU A 136 8.34 -7.62 -6.11
CA GLU A 136 8.43 -8.95 -5.50
C GLU A 136 7.18 -9.24 -4.67
N LEU A 137 6.68 -8.22 -3.96
CA LEU A 137 5.40 -8.28 -3.26
C LEU A 137 4.24 -8.55 -4.23
N VAL A 138 4.19 -7.86 -5.38
CA VAL A 138 3.21 -8.12 -6.44
C VAL A 138 3.28 -9.58 -6.91
N THR A 139 4.50 -10.11 -7.12
CA THR A 139 4.67 -11.52 -7.50
C THR A 139 4.11 -12.46 -6.44
N GLN A 140 4.35 -12.20 -5.15
CA GLN A 140 3.80 -13.03 -4.08
C GLN A 140 2.26 -13.01 -4.08
N ILE A 141 1.65 -11.82 -4.16
CA ILE A 141 0.18 -11.70 -4.20
C ILE A 141 -0.37 -12.44 -5.43
N ARG A 142 0.27 -12.29 -6.60
CA ARG A 142 -0.13 -12.98 -7.82
C ARG A 142 0.02 -14.50 -7.74
N ASN A 143 1.06 -14.99 -7.05
CA ASN A 143 1.25 -16.41 -6.78
C ASN A 143 0.11 -16.96 -5.91
N LEU A 144 -0.28 -16.23 -4.86
CA LEU A 144 -1.41 -16.60 -4.02
C LEU A 144 -2.73 -16.62 -4.80
N ASN A 145 -2.95 -15.66 -5.72
CA ASN A 145 -4.10 -15.69 -6.63
C ASN A 145 -4.09 -16.93 -7.55
N ASN A 146 -2.92 -17.50 -7.80
CA ASN A 146 -2.77 -18.74 -8.57
C ASN A 146 -2.81 -20.01 -7.68
N GLY A 147 -2.96 -19.86 -6.37
CA GLY A 147 -2.97 -20.95 -5.39
C GLY A 147 -1.57 -21.50 -5.07
N ILE A 148 -0.53 -20.69 -5.29
CA ILE A 148 0.87 -21.02 -5.02
C ILE A 148 1.26 -20.34 -3.70
N TYR A 149 1.42 -21.13 -2.65
CA TYR A 149 1.81 -20.70 -1.31
C TYR A 149 3.32 -20.81 -1.12
N LEU A 150 3.85 -20.19 -0.07
CA LEU A 150 5.26 -20.29 0.30
C LEU A 150 5.66 -21.69 0.79
N ASP A 151 4.76 -22.37 1.49
CA ASP A 151 4.98 -23.73 1.99
C ASP A 151 4.82 -24.76 0.85
N GLU A 152 5.94 -25.35 0.43
CA GLU A 152 6.00 -26.36 -0.65
C GLU A 152 5.36 -27.70 -0.25
N ASP A 153 5.26 -27.98 1.05
CA ASP A 153 4.68 -29.22 1.58
C ASP A 153 3.17 -29.10 1.82
N LEU A 154 2.58 -27.93 1.55
CA LEU A 154 1.17 -27.66 1.77
C LEU A 154 0.29 -28.55 0.90
N GLN A 155 -0.51 -29.39 1.54
CA GLN A 155 -1.35 -30.38 0.85
C GLN A 155 -2.66 -29.81 0.31
N ASN A 156 -3.11 -28.67 0.85
CA ASN A 156 -4.36 -28.02 0.47
C ASN A 156 -4.07 -26.56 0.09
N SER A 157 -4.42 -26.16 -1.12
CA SER A 157 -4.29 -24.77 -1.56
C SER A 157 -5.63 -24.24 -2.06
N THR A 158 -5.90 -22.97 -1.78
CA THR A 158 -7.04 -22.22 -2.33
C THR A 158 -6.51 -21.01 -3.07
N LYS A 159 -7.20 -20.60 -4.14
CA LYS A 159 -6.84 -19.39 -4.86
C LYS A 159 -7.51 -18.20 -4.18
N THR A 160 -6.76 -17.12 -4.04
CA THR A 160 -7.32 -15.80 -3.78
C THR A 160 -7.62 -15.10 -5.11
N ASP A 161 -8.27 -13.93 -5.09
CA ASP A 161 -8.60 -13.17 -6.31
C ASP A 161 -8.32 -11.67 -6.14
N PHE A 162 -7.11 -11.34 -5.65
CA PHE A 162 -6.73 -9.95 -5.44
C PHE A 162 -6.54 -9.18 -6.74
N CYS A 163 -7.22 -8.05 -6.88
CA CYS A 163 -6.88 -6.94 -7.76
C CYS A 163 -5.75 -6.10 -7.14
N ILE A 164 -4.63 -5.98 -7.85
CA ILE A 164 -3.37 -5.49 -7.30
C ILE A 164 -3.06 -4.07 -7.81
N GLY A 165 -3.19 -3.08 -6.95
CA GLY A 165 -2.74 -1.71 -7.19
C GLY A 165 -1.25 -1.51 -6.89
N VAL A 166 -0.59 -0.61 -7.62
CA VAL A 166 0.78 -0.18 -7.32
C VAL A 166 0.96 1.33 -7.43
N ALA A 167 1.93 1.88 -6.69
CA ALA A 167 2.27 3.30 -6.79
C ALA A 167 2.98 3.67 -8.12
N GLY A 168 2.64 4.82 -8.68
CA GLY A 168 3.36 5.50 -9.76
C GLY A 168 3.78 6.92 -9.35
N TYR A 169 4.88 7.46 -9.89
CA TYR A 169 5.39 8.77 -9.49
C TYR A 169 5.48 9.70 -10.72
N PRO A 170 4.52 10.62 -10.90
CA PRO A 170 4.52 11.54 -12.04
C PRO A 170 5.78 12.42 -12.13
N GLU A 171 6.41 12.67 -10.99
CA GLU A 171 7.62 13.50 -10.85
C GLU A 171 8.87 12.68 -10.50
N LYS A 172 8.85 11.36 -10.76
CA LYS A 172 9.91 10.37 -10.44
C LYS A 172 10.02 10.09 -8.94
N HIS A 173 10.18 8.82 -8.58
CA HIS A 173 10.56 8.45 -7.22
C HIS A 173 11.88 9.10 -6.80
N MET A 174 12.00 9.54 -5.54
CA MET A 174 13.19 10.28 -5.08
C MET A 174 14.50 9.49 -5.24
N GLU A 175 14.45 8.17 -5.05
CA GLU A 175 15.61 7.28 -5.20
C GLU A 175 15.89 6.84 -6.65
N ALA A 176 14.96 7.08 -7.61
CA ALA A 176 15.19 6.67 -8.98
C ALA A 176 16.19 7.61 -9.68
N PRO A 177 17.11 7.11 -10.53
CA PRO A 177 18.09 7.96 -11.21
C PRO A 177 17.46 8.84 -12.30
N SER A 178 16.34 8.41 -12.89
CA SER A 178 15.59 9.14 -13.91
C SER A 178 14.12 8.70 -13.94
N ILE A 179 13.25 9.51 -14.55
CA ILE A 179 11.85 9.14 -14.76
C ILE A 179 11.72 7.89 -15.65
N ASP A 180 12.62 7.70 -16.61
CA ASP A 180 12.58 6.55 -17.51
C ASP A 180 12.98 5.27 -16.78
N SER A 181 13.93 5.36 -15.83
CA SER A 181 14.25 4.26 -14.93
C SER A 181 13.09 3.93 -13.99
N ASP A 182 12.38 4.93 -13.47
CA ASP A 182 11.22 4.73 -12.61
C ASP A 182 10.06 4.05 -13.37
N ILE A 183 9.82 4.45 -14.62
CA ILE A 183 8.83 3.82 -15.51
C ILE A 183 9.24 2.39 -15.88
N HIS A 184 10.53 2.10 -16.04
CA HIS A 184 11.01 0.73 -16.27
C HIS A 184 10.60 -0.21 -15.13
N PHE A 185 10.84 0.20 -13.87
CA PHE A 185 10.43 -0.61 -12.71
C PHE A 185 8.92 -0.62 -12.51
N LEU A 186 8.21 0.45 -12.84
CA LEU A 186 6.75 0.45 -12.88
C LEU A 186 6.22 -0.60 -13.87
N LYS A 187 6.78 -0.67 -15.08
CA LYS A 187 6.44 -1.68 -16.07
C LYS A 187 6.71 -3.10 -15.57
N GLN A 188 7.79 -3.30 -14.81
CA GLN A 188 8.07 -4.59 -14.18
C GLN A 188 6.99 -5.00 -13.18
N LYS A 189 6.50 -4.07 -12.34
CA LYS A 189 5.36 -4.34 -11.44
C LYS A 189 4.10 -4.76 -12.21
N ILE A 190 3.78 -4.07 -13.31
CA ILE A 190 2.64 -4.44 -14.17
C ILE A 190 2.84 -5.83 -14.78
N LYS A 191 4.04 -6.13 -15.29
CA LYS A 191 4.38 -7.45 -15.84
C LYS A 191 4.22 -8.57 -14.80
N ASN A 192 4.51 -8.29 -13.52
CA ASN A 192 4.39 -9.26 -12.45
C ASN A 192 2.94 -9.51 -12.00
N GLY A 193 1.98 -8.72 -12.50
CA GLY A 193 0.55 -8.94 -12.26
C GLY A 193 -0.19 -7.79 -11.60
N ALA A 194 0.37 -6.58 -11.55
CA ALA A 194 -0.37 -5.42 -11.07
C ALA A 194 -1.43 -4.94 -12.09
N ASP A 195 -2.64 -4.68 -11.60
CA ASP A 195 -3.84 -4.41 -12.39
C ASP A 195 -4.11 -2.92 -12.62
N TYR A 196 -3.64 -2.06 -11.72
CA TYR A 196 -3.79 -0.61 -11.84
C TYR A 196 -2.67 0.17 -11.12
N ILE A 197 -2.57 1.46 -11.45
CA ILE A 197 -1.59 2.38 -10.88
C ILE A 197 -2.32 3.49 -10.14
N VAL A 198 -1.91 3.79 -8.91
CA VAL A 198 -2.29 5.02 -8.19
C VAL A 198 -1.08 5.93 -8.13
N THR A 199 -1.22 7.18 -8.53
CA THR A 199 -0.06 8.09 -8.54
C THR A 199 0.17 8.72 -7.17
N GLN A 200 1.43 8.97 -6.84
CA GLN A 200 1.79 9.98 -5.84
C GLN A 200 1.11 11.32 -6.17
N MET A 201 0.81 12.10 -5.13
CA MET A 201 0.24 13.43 -5.28
C MET A 201 1.10 14.33 -6.17
N PHE A 202 0.45 15.21 -6.93
CA PHE A 202 1.06 16.24 -7.75
C PHE A 202 0.21 17.50 -7.72
N PHE A 203 0.82 18.66 -7.97
CA PHE A 203 0.13 19.96 -8.03
C PHE A 203 0.13 20.58 -9.43
N ASP A 204 0.94 20.06 -10.35
CA ASP A 204 0.93 20.44 -11.77
C ASP A 204 0.36 19.30 -12.63
N ASN A 205 -0.84 19.51 -13.18
CA ASN A 205 -1.51 18.54 -14.04
C ASN A 205 -0.67 18.15 -15.27
N LYS A 206 0.24 19.03 -15.73
CA LYS A 206 1.14 18.70 -16.85
C LYS A 206 2.03 17.51 -16.52
N ARG A 207 2.51 17.39 -15.27
CA ARG A 207 3.33 16.26 -14.81
C ARG A 207 2.59 14.95 -14.90
N PHE A 208 1.31 14.94 -14.53
CA PHE A 208 0.47 13.76 -14.68
C PHE A 208 0.28 13.36 -16.15
N PHE A 209 -0.05 14.30 -17.04
CA PHE A 209 -0.24 13.98 -18.46
C PHE A 209 1.05 13.54 -19.17
N GLU A 210 2.19 14.14 -18.83
CA GLU A 210 3.52 13.71 -19.30
C GLU A 210 3.83 12.29 -18.83
N PHE A 211 3.60 11.99 -17.56
CA PHE A 211 3.77 10.66 -16.98
C PHE A 211 2.90 9.63 -17.69
N VAL A 212 1.60 9.90 -17.86
CA VAL A 212 0.67 9.01 -18.58
C VAL A 212 1.19 8.75 -20.00
N THR A 213 1.61 9.79 -20.72
CA THR A 213 2.16 9.67 -22.07
C THR A 213 3.38 8.73 -22.10
N LYS A 214 4.33 8.92 -21.18
CA LYS A 214 5.51 8.04 -21.07
C LYS A 214 5.14 6.61 -20.70
N CYS A 215 4.19 6.40 -19.79
CA CYS A 215 3.67 5.07 -19.48
C CYS A 215 3.08 4.38 -20.71
N ARG A 216 2.27 5.09 -21.51
CA ARG A 216 1.70 4.55 -22.75
C ARG A 216 2.77 4.20 -23.78
N VAL A 217 3.78 5.06 -23.98
CA VAL A 217 4.94 4.76 -24.85
C VAL A 217 5.71 3.53 -24.38
N ALA A 218 5.84 3.34 -23.06
CA ALA A 218 6.47 2.15 -22.49
C ALA A 218 5.60 0.87 -22.60
N GLY A 219 4.37 0.96 -23.11
CA GLY A 219 3.44 -0.16 -23.26
C GLY A 219 2.65 -0.51 -22.00
N ILE A 220 2.60 0.39 -21.02
CA ILE A 220 1.74 0.23 -19.83
C ILE A 220 0.32 0.64 -20.24
N THR A 221 -0.63 -0.29 -20.23
CA THR A 221 -2.02 -0.07 -20.65
C THR A 221 -3.04 -0.09 -19.52
N VAL A 222 -2.63 -0.52 -18.32
CA VAL A 222 -3.49 -0.54 -17.13
C VAL A 222 -4.03 0.86 -16.77
N PRO A 223 -5.15 0.94 -16.03
CA PRO A 223 -5.66 2.20 -15.50
C PRO A 223 -4.62 2.93 -14.65
N ILE A 224 -4.60 4.26 -14.77
CA ILE A 224 -3.74 5.15 -13.98
C ILE A 224 -4.66 6.15 -13.28
N ILE A 225 -4.75 6.05 -11.96
CA ILE A 225 -5.61 6.85 -11.08
C ILE A 225 -4.77 8.01 -10.52
N PRO A 226 -5.13 9.28 -10.77
CA PRO A 226 -4.40 10.42 -10.23
C PRO A 226 -4.67 10.56 -8.72
N GLY A 227 -3.62 10.45 -7.91
CA GLY A 227 -3.66 10.82 -6.50
C GLY A 227 -3.64 12.33 -6.32
N LEU A 228 -4.63 12.89 -5.63
CA LEU A 228 -4.75 14.33 -5.39
C LEU A 228 -4.80 14.61 -3.89
N LYS A 229 -4.04 15.63 -3.45
CA LYS A 229 -4.05 16.08 -2.06
C LYS A 229 -4.49 17.54 -1.97
N PRO A 230 -5.69 17.83 -1.46
CA PRO A 230 -6.13 19.20 -1.22
C PRO A 230 -5.21 19.93 -0.23
N ILE A 231 -4.88 21.18 -0.53
CA ILE A 231 -4.11 22.03 0.38
C ILE A 231 -5.05 22.56 1.46
N ALA A 232 -4.96 22.00 2.68
CA ALA A 232 -5.82 22.40 3.80
C ALA A 232 -5.22 23.53 4.66
N THR A 233 -3.90 23.71 4.65
CA THR A 233 -3.20 24.69 5.49
C THR A 233 -2.08 25.39 4.74
N LYS A 234 -1.95 26.71 4.94
CA LYS A 234 -0.80 27.50 4.49
C LYS A 234 0.26 27.48 5.60
N LYS A 235 1.19 26.51 5.56
CA LYS A 235 2.34 26.46 6.46
C LYS A 235 3.58 27.02 5.77
#